data_AF-A0A941XZT6-F1
#
_entry.id   AF-A0A941XZT6-F1
#
_cell.length_a   1.000
_cell.length_b   1.000
_cell.length_c   1.000
_cell.angle_alpha   90.00
_cell.angle_beta   90.00
_cell.angle_gamma   90.00
#
_symmetry.space_group_name_H-M   'P 1'
#
loop_
_entity.id
_entity.type
_entity.pdbx_description
1 polymer ?
#
loop_
_entity_poly.entity_id
_entity_poly.type
_entity_poly.pdbx_seq_one_letter_code
_entity_poly.pdbx_strand_id
1 'polypeptide(L)'
;MTAATDDTQLQALWDDRVRWSRAADAMKRRLDRARVAALWLSALGAVATTLSTTRLHGTASMIATIVGTVLLAGATLLGTQFLTSDATRHWVQARAVSEAIKQQVFRFRAHATPYIDGAALGRLQSEVAEIEQGAVDLSPYVPELSTPAGAPPPAMTPEMYVRERIEKQIGDYYRPRARMHAQRSRRLRLLTAVLSAAAAVVAAVSAIPVLKNAVSPWVAVLTTLGAALAVYLTSRRYDYLVVSFTATANQLQSRLNRWRADGSPTDDTSWSAFVDDCENAIAHENDSWMAKWSETKGGS
;
A
#
# COMPACT_ATOMS: atom_id res chain seq x y z
N MET A 1 11.22 9.79 -39.59
CA MET A 1 10.59 10.87 -38.80
C MET A 1 9.51 10.35 -37.84
N THR A 2 8.78 9.29 -38.22
CA THR A 2 7.73 8.65 -37.40
C THR A 2 8.27 8.01 -36.11
N ALA A 3 9.29 7.14 -36.18
CA ALA A 3 9.81 6.43 -34.99
C ALA A 3 10.30 7.34 -33.85
N ALA A 4 10.98 8.45 -34.16
CA ALA A 4 11.42 9.41 -33.14
C ALA A 4 10.27 10.20 -32.51
N THR A 5 9.20 10.43 -33.28
CA THR A 5 7.97 11.08 -32.81
C THR A 5 7.20 10.12 -31.90
N ASP A 6 7.12 8.85 -32.30
CA ASP A 6 6.45 7.79 -31.54
C ASP A 6 7.12 7.56 -30.18
N ASP A 7 8.46 7.52 -30.14
CA ASP A 7 9.22 7.41 -28.89
C ASP A 7 9.03 8.63 -27.98
N THR A 8 8.93 9.83 -28.55
CA THR A 8 8.67 11.06 -27.77
C THR A 8 7.26 11.05 -27.18
N GLN A 9 6.26 10.62 -27.95
CA GLN A 9 4.88 10.50 -27.49
C GLN A 9 4.74 9.43 -26.41
N LEU A 10 5.40 8.28 -26.56
CA LEU A 10 5.39 7.24 -25.55
C LEU A 10 6.12 7.66 -24.26
N GLN A 11 7.19 8.44 -24.39
CA GLN A 11 7.86 9.04 -23.24
C GLN A 11 6.92 9.96 -22.46
N ALA A 12 6.09 10.76 -23.13
CA ALA A 12 5.10 11.61 -22.47
C ALA A 12 4.07 10.79 -21.67
N LEU A 13 3.51 9.72 -22.26
CA LEU A 13 2.58 8.83 -21.54
C LEU A 13 3.24 8.16 -20.33
N TRP A 14 4.53 7.84 -20.44
CA TRP A 14 5.30 7.26 -19.34
C TRP A 14 5.62 8.27 -18.24
N ASP A 15 5.88 9.53 -18.60
CA ASP A 15 6.01 10.64 -17.68
C ASP A 15 4.72 10.83 -16.86
N ASP A 16 3.56 10.82 -17.52
CA ASP A 16 2.25 10.87 -16.85
C ASP A 16 2.05 9.70 -15.88
N ARG A 17 2.36 8.47 -16.31
CA ARG A 17 2.37 7.29 -15.43
C ARG A 17 3.22 7.51 -14.17
N VAL A 18 4.38 8.16 -14.31
CA VAL A 18 5.30 8.46 -13.19
C VAL A 18 4.76 9.58 -12.30
N ARG A 19 4.07 10.59 -12.84
CA ARG A 19 3.37 11.61 -12.04
C ARG A 19 2.37 10.97 -11.09
N TRP A 20 1.50 10.13 -11.62
CA TRP A 20 0.53 9.37 -10.83
C TRP A 20 1.19 8.47 -9.79
N SER A 21 2.29 7.80 -10.14
CA SER A 21 3.07 6.98 -9.20
C SER A 21 3.63 7.81 -8.04
N ARG A 22 4.23 8.97 -8.33
CA ARG A 22 4.82 9.86 -7.32
C ARG A 22 3.76 10.48 -6.41
N ALA A 23 2.62 10.88 -6.97
CA ALA A 23 1.47 11.39 -6.23
C ALA A 23 0.94 10.33 -5.25
N ALA A 24 0.69 9.11 -5.76
CA ALA A 24 0.25 7.99 -4.93
C ALA A 24 1.25 7.67 -3.80
N ASP A 25 2.55 7.66 -4.09
CA ASP A 25 3.58 7.42 -3.07
C ASP A 25 3.63 8.54 -2.02
N ALA A 26 3.44 9.80 -2.42
CA ALA A 26 3.38 10.93 -1.50
C ALA A 26 2.16 10.84 -0.56
N MET A 27 0.97 10.53 -1.12
CA MET A 27 -0.25 10.30 -0.35
C MET A 27 -0.07 9.14 0.62
N LYS A 28 0.49 8.02 0.15
CA LYS A 28 0.81 6.85 0.99
C LYS A 28 1.72 7.20 2.15
N ARG A 29 2.82 7.93 1.88
CA ARG A 29 3.77 8.36 2.92
C ARG A 29 3.12 9.27 3.95
N ARG A 30 2.14 10.11 3.57
CA ARG A 30 1.39 10.95 4.53
C ARG A 30 0.52 10.07 5.44
N LEU A 31 -0.26 9.15 4.89
CA LEU A 31 -1.07 8.20 5.66
C LEU A 31 -0.21 7.36 6.61
N ASP A 32 0.91 6.83 6.12
CA ASP A 32 1.78 5.97 6.91
C ASP A 32 2.49 6.73 8.04
N ARG A 33 2.92 7.98 7.80
CA ARG A 33 3.45 8.85 8.85
C ARG A 33 2.39 9.20 9.90
N ALA A 34 1.16 9.51 9.48
CA ALA A 34 0.08 9.81 10.40
C ALA A 34 -0.27 8.60 11.28
N ARG A 35 -0.31 7.38 10.72
CA ARG A 35 -0.53 6.14 11.50
C ARG A 35 0.57 5.91 12.55
N VAL A 36 1.83 6.08 12.16
CA VAL A 36 2.97 5.88 13.06
C VAL A 36 3.02 6.98 14.13
N ALA A 37 2.74 8.23 13.77
CA ALA A 37 2.67 9.33 14.73
C ALA A 37 1.51 9.13 15.72
N ALA A 38 0.31 8.75 15.27
CA ALA A 38 -0.81 8.46 16.17
C ALA A 38 -0.46 7.34 17.17
N LEU A 39 0.23 6.28 16.72
CA LEU A 39 0.71 5.20 17.59
C LEU A 39 1.68 5.72 18.66
N TRP A 40 2.69 6.50 18.28
CA TRP A 40 3.66 7.04 19.23
C TRP A 40 3.08 8.09 20.17
N LEU A 41 2.20 8.96 19.69
CA LEU A 41 1.49 9.93 20.52
C LEU A 41 0.62 9.23 21.56
N SER A 42 -0.09 8.17 21.17
CA SER A 42 -0.87 7.34 22.08
C SER A 42 0.01 6.67 23.14
N ALA A 43 1.14 6.11 22.71
CA ALA A 43 2.09 5.43 23.59
C ALA A 43 2.74 6.37 24.61
N LEU A 44 3.31 7.48 24.14
CA LEU A 44 3.99 8.47 24.99
C LEU A 44 2.99 9.18 25.90
N GLY A 45 1.80 9.50 25.38
CA GLY A 45 0.73 10.09 26.16
C GLY A 45 0.31 9.22 27.34
N ALA A 46 0.05 7.93 27.09
CA ALA A 46 -0.31 6.96 28.12
C ALA A 46 0.79 6.81 29.20
N VAL A 47 2.05 6.72 28.80
CA VAL A 47 3.19 6.64 29.73
C VAL A 47 3.33 7.90 30.57
N ALA A 48 3.23 9.09 29.96
CA ALA A 48 3.34 10.36 30.67
C ALA A 48 2.23 10.54 31.73
N THR A 49 0.98 10.22 31.38
CA THR A 49 -0.15 10.26 32.33
C THR A 49 0.04 9.28 33.49
N THR A 50 0.62 8.11 33.25
CA THR A 50 0.88 7.12 34.30
C THR A 50 2.06 7.50 35.19
N LEU A 51 3.14 8.06 34.64
CA LEU A 51 4.26 8.56 35.44
C LEU A 51 3.84 9.73 36.34
N SER A 52 2.97 10.60 35.83
CA SER A 52 2.40 11.71 36.60
C SER A 52 1.69 11.26 37.88
N THR A 53 0.95 10.15 37.81
CA THR A 53 0.14 9.64 38.95
C THR A 53 0.93 8.73 39.91
N THR A 54 2.08 8.20 39.49
CA THR A 54 2.81 7.18 40.26
C THR A 54 4.16 7.62 40.82
N ARG A 55 4.92 8.40 40.07
CA ARG A 55 6.34 8.67 40.35
C ARG A 55 6.66 10.15 40.53
N LEU A 56 5.88 11.02 39.89
CA LEU A 56 6.12 12.46 39.90
C LEU A 56 5.23 13.13 40.95
N HIS A 57 5.71 14.23 41.50
CA HIS A 57 5.00 15.05 42.48
C HIS A 57 5.13 16.53 42.15
N GLY A 58 4.23 17.36 42.69
CA GLY A 58 4.26 18.82 42.52
C GLY A 58 4.16 19.26 41.06
N THR A 59 5.00 20.23 40.68
CA THR A 59 5.02 20.81 39.33
C THR A 59 5.36 19.80 38.24
N ALA A 60 6.24 18.83 38.52
CA ALA A 60 6.61 17.80 37.55
C ALA A 60 5.43 16.88 37.19
N SER A 61 4.58 16.53 38.16
CA SER A 61 3.34 15.78 37.94
C SER A 61 2.36 16.58 37.08
N MET A 62 2.15 17.86 37.42
CA MET A 62 1.28 18.75 36.63
C MET A 62 1.74 18.84 35.17
N ILE A 63 3.04 19.04 34.91
CA ILE A 63 3.60 19.10 33.56
C ILE A 63 3.37 17.77 32.82
N ALA A 64 3.66 16.63 33.47
CA ALA A 64 3.50 15.32 32.85
C ALA A 64 2.04 14.99 32.50
N THR A 65 1.07 15.40 33.34
CA THR A 65 -0.37 15.29 33.02
C THR A 65 -0.72 16.12 31.79
N ILE A 66 -0.33 17.39 31.76
CA ILE A 66 -0.63 18.29 30.63
C ILE A 66 -0.05 17.72 29.33
N VAL A 67 1.24 17.35 29.35
CA VAL A 67 1.92 16.74 28.20
C VAL A 67 1.21 15.45 27.78
N GLY A 68 0.90 14.56 28.72
CA GLY A 68 0.23 13.30 28.45
C GLY A 68 -1.14 13.48 27.78
N THR A 69 -1.96 14.39 28.31
CA THR A 69 -3.27 14.74 27.75
C THR A 69 -3.15 15.37 26.36
N VAL A 70 -2.20 16.29 26.15
CA VAL A 70 -1.96 16.91 24.84
C VAL A 70 -1.54 15.87 23.80
N LEU A 71 -0.66 14.93 24.16
CA LEU A 71 -0.23 13.85 23.26
C LEU A 71 -1.40 12.93 22.87
N LEU A 72 -2.22 12.52 23.85
CA LEU A 72 -3.40 11.69 23.59
C LEU A 72 -4.43 12.42 22.71
N ALA A 73 -4.73 13.68 23.01
CA ALA A 73 -5.62 14.50 22.19
C ALA A 73 -5.07 14.68 20.78
N GLY A 74 -3.76 14.91 20.65
CA GLY A 74 -3.06 14.99 19.37
C GLY A 74 -3.18 13.71 18.54
N ALA A 75 -3.10 12.53 19.16
CA ALA A 75 -3.30 11.25 18.47
C ALA A 75 -4.71 11.14 17.87
N THR A 76 -5.74 11.52 18.63
CA THR A 76 -7.14 11.52 18.19
C THR A 76 -7.39 12.53 17.08
N LEU A 77 -6.86 13.76 17.21
CA LEU A 77 -6.96 14.79 16.16
C LEU A 77 -6.28 14.34 14.87
N LEU A 78 -5.11 13.72 14.97
CA LEU A 78 -4.39 13.22 13.81
C LEU A 78 -5.17 12.12 13.08
N GLY A 79 -5.80 11.22 13.85
CA GLY A 79 -6.66 10.18 13.30
C GLY A 79 -7.87 10.74 12.55
N THR A 80 -8.58 11.70 13.17
CA THR A 80 -9.80 12.29 12.59
C THR A 80 -9.53 13.15 11.36
N GLN A 81 -8.41 13.86 11.31
CA GLN A 81 -8.09 14.79 10.21
C GLN A 81 -7.35 14.15 9.04
N PHE A 82 -6.43 13.21 9.32
CA PHE A 82 -5.51 12.69 8.29
C PHE A 82 -5.72 11.23 7.92
N LEU A 83 -6.40 10.44 8.75
CA LEU A 83 -6.66 9.02 8.50
C LEU A 83 -8.10 8.78 8.04
N THR A 84 -8.59 9.66 7.16
CA THR A 84 -9.94 9.59 6.60
C THR A 84 -10.06 8.53 5.51
N SER A 85 -11.30 8.07 5.28
CA SER A 85 -11.62 7.17 4.16
C SER A 85 -11.28 7.81 2.82
N ASP A 86 -11.51 9.12 2.67
CA ASP A 86 -11.22 9.85 1.42
C ASP A 86 -9.73 9.93 1.13
N ALA A 87 -8.89 10.21 2.14
CA ALA A 87 -7.44 10.20 1.97
C ALA A 87 -6.92 8.83 1.52
N THR A 88 -7.53 7.75 2.03
CA THR A 88 -7.24 6.38 1.60
C THR A 88 -7.72 6.13 0.18
N ARG A 89 -8.94 6.56 -0.17
CA ARG A 89 -9.53 6.43 -1.51
C ARG A 89 -8.69 7.16 -2.57
N HIS A 90 -8.31 8.42 -2.32
CA HIS A 90 -7.50 9.21 -3.25
C HIS A 90 -6.13 8.55 -3.52
N TRP A 91 -5.46 8.08 -2.46
CA TRP A 91 -4.21 7.33 -2.59
C TRP A 91 -4.39 6.10 -3.49
N VAL A 92 -5.46 5.35 -3.25
CA VAL A 92 -5.75 4.09 -3.90
C VAL A 92 -6.08 4.32 -5.37
N GLN A 93 -6.95 5.27 -5.69
CA GLN A 93 -7.31 5.65 -7.06
C GLN A 93 -6.12 6.19 -7.85
N ALA A 94 -5.29 7.08 -7.27
CA ALA A 94 -4.07 7.55 -7.93
C ALA A 94 -3.09 6.41 -8.25
N ARG A 95 -3.02 5.40 -7.36
CA ARG A 95 -2.18 4.22 -7.56
C ARG A 95 -2.72 3.32 -8.69
N ALA A 96 -4.03 3.15 -8.79
CA ALA A 96 -4.66 2.38 -9.86
C ALA A 96 -4.43 3.03 -11.23
N VAL A 97 -4.61 4.35 -11.36
CA VAL A 97 -4.31 5.07 -12.61
C VAL A 97 -2.87 4.79 -13.07
N SER A 98 -1.89 4.93 -12.18
CA SER A 98 -0.48 4.66 -12.51
C SER A 98 -0.21 3.23 -12.96
N GLU A 99 -0.87 2.24 -12.35
CA GLU A 99 -0.70 0.83 -12.74
C GLU A 99 -1.48 0.47 -14.01
N ALA A 100 -2.65 1.06 -14.25
CA ALA A 100 -3.41 0.89 -15.48
C ALA A 100 -2.66 1.44 -16.70
N ILE A 101 -2.09 2.65 -16.61
CA ILE A 101 -1.25 3.20 -17.68
C ILE A 101 -0.03 2.30 -17.91
N LYS A 102 0.63 1.86 -16.82
CA LYS A 102 1.79 0.97 -16.92
C LYS A 102 1.43 -0.33 -17.65
N GLN A 103 0.28 -0.93 -17.34
CA GLN A 103 -0.21 -2.13 -17.98
C GLN A 103 -0.40 -1.94 -19.49
N GLN A 104 -1.04 -0.84 -19.90
CA GLN A 104 -1.22 -0.53 -21.32
C GLN A 104 0.13 -0.35 -22.04
N VAL A 105 1.10 0.30 -21.39
CA VAL A 105 2.46 0.44 -21.92
C VAL A 105 3.15 -0.93 -22.08
N PHE A 106 2.97 -1.87 -21.14
CA PHE A 106 3.54 -3.22 -21.27
C PHE A 106 2.89 -4.02 -22.40
N ARG A 107 1.56 -3.95 -22.58
CA ARG A 107 0.88 -4.56 -23.73
C ARG A 107 1.38 -3.99 -25.05
N PHE A 108 1.49 -2.66 -25.13
CA PHE A 108 2.03 -1.98 -26.30
C PHE A 108 3.46 -2.42 -26.60
N ARG A 109 4.34 -2.45 -25.60
CA ARG A 109 5.74 -2.87 -25.77
C ARG A 109 5.91 -4.36 -26.05
N ALA A 110 4.94 -5.18 -25.67
CA ALA A 110 4.91 -6.59 -26.01
C ALA A 110 4.34 -6.86 -27.41
N HIS A 111 3.88 -5.83 -28.15
CA HIS A 111 3.15 -6.00 -29.41
C HIS A 111 1.99 -6.99 -29.28
N ALA A 112 1.24 -6.90 -28.17
CA ALA A 112 0.04 -7.69 -27.94
C ALA A 112 -1.21 -6.92 -28.33
N THR A 113 -2.28 -7.62 -28.70
CA THR A 113 -3.61 -7.04 -28.97
C THR A 113 -4.03 -6.11 -27.81
N PRO A 114 -4.59 -4.92 -28.08
CA PRO A 114 -4.94 -4.35 -29.39
C PRO A 114 -3.78 -3.61 -30.08
N TYR A 115 -2.51 -3.78 -29.72
CA TYR A 115 -1.38 -2.95 -30.18
C TYR A 115 -0.47 -3.61 -31.24
N ILE A 116 -1.07 -4.30 -32.21
CA ILE A 116 -0.35 -5.07 -33.23
C ILE A 116 -0.18 -4.34 -34.57
N ASP A 117 -0.94 -3.26 -34.82
CA ASP A 117 -0.97 -2.56 -36.11
C ASP A 117 -0.35 -1.15 -36.04
N GLY A 118 -0.30 -0.45 -37.18
CA GLY A 118 0.25 0.91 -37.27
C GLY A 118 -0.53 2.00 -36.52
N ALA A 119 -1.74 1.73 -36.03
CA ALA A 119 -2.54 2.63 -35.20
C ALA A 119 -2.37 2.35 -33.68
N ALA A 120 -1.48 1.42 -33.30
CA ALA A 120 -1.26 1.02 -31.92
C ALA A 120 -0.97 2.19 -30.97
N LEU A 121 -0.13 3.14 -31.36
CA LEU A 121 0.21 4.28 -30.51
C LEU A 121 -0.98 5.22 -30.29
N GLY A 122 -1.78 5.45 -31.33
CA GLY A 122 -3.01 6.25 -31.22
C GLY A 122 -4.05 5.60 -30.30
N ARG A 123 -4.19 4.26 -30.35
CA ARG A 123 -5.03 3.52 -29.39
C ARG A 123 -4.49 3.63 -27.97
N LEU A 124 -3.17 3.49 -27.77
CA LEU A 124 -2.56 3.64 -26.45
C LEU A 124 -2.83 5.04 -25.86
N GLN A 125 -2.72 6.09 -26.68
CA GLN A 125 -3.04 7.45 -26.27
C GLN A 125 -4.50 7.60 -25.85
N SER A 126 -5.43 7.03 -26.62
CA SER A 126 -6.87 7.04 -26.29
C SER A 126 -7.14 6.35 -24.97
N GLU A 127 -6.61 5.14 -24.78
CA GLU A 127 -6.78 4.35 -23.56
C GLU A 127 -6.21 5.05 -22.33
N VAL A 128 -5.03 5.67 -22.45
CA VAL A 128 -4.44 6.46 -21.35
C VAL A 128 -5.29 7.68 -21.03
N ALA A 129 -5.78 8.39 -22.05
CA ALA A 129 -6.65 9.54 -21.85
C ALA A 129 -7.97 9.16 -21.15
N GLU A 130 -8.56 8.01 -21.49
CA GLU A 130 -9.76 7.50 -20.82
C GLU A 130 -9.49 7.14 -19.35
N ILE A 131 -8.37 6.48 -19.07
CA ILE A 131 -7.94 6.17 -17.69
C ILE A 131 -7.80 7.45 -16.87
N GLU A 132 -7.18 8.50 -17.42
CA GLU A 132 -6.98 9.77 -16.71
C GLU A 132 -8.27 10.56 -16.53
N GLN A 133 -9.16 10.55 -17.52
CA GLN A 133 -10.49 11.18 -17.42
C GLN A 133 -11.30 10.57 -16.26
N GLY A 134 -11.18 9.25 -16.04
CA GLY A 134 -11.79 8.57 -14.90
C GLY A 134 -11.26 9.00 -13.51
N ALA A 135 -10.20 9.80 -13.47
CA ALA A 135 -9.57 10.30 -12.24
C ALA A 135 -9.34 11.83 -12.25
N VAL A 136 -10.14 12.57 -13.03
CA VAL A 136 -10.05 14.04 -13.13
C VAL A 136 -10.25 14.75 -11.78
N ASP A 137 -10.99 14.13 -10.87
CA ASP A 137 -11.18 14.62 -9.50
C ASP A 137 -9.88 14.68 -8.68
N LEU A 138 -8.86 13.91 -9.10
CA LEU A 138 -7.55 13.87 -8.45
C LEU A 138 -6.52 14.83 -9.06
N SER A 139 -6.82 15.49 -10.18
CA SER A 139 -5.87 16.41 -10.84
C SER A 139 -5.24 17.45 -9.89
N PRO A 140 -5.97 18.06 -8.92
CA PRO A 140 -5.37 19.01 -7.97
C PRO A 140 -4.26 18.41 -7.08
N TYR A 141 -4.22 17.09 -6.94
CA TYR A 141 -3.28 16.38 -6.08
C TYR A 141 -2.12 15.72 -6.86
N VAL A 142 -2.12 15.80 -8.19
CA VAL A 142 -1.09 15.22 -9.05
C VAL A 142 -0.17 16.33 -9.56
N PRO A 143 1.03 16.50 -8.96
CA PRO A 143 1.93 17.55 -9.36
C PRO A 143 2.49 17.31 -10.78
N GLU A 144 2.94 18.39 -11.42
CA GLU A 144 3.77 18.30 -12.61
C GLU A 144 5.13 17.67 -12.28
N LEU A 145 5.76 17.02 -13.27
CA LEU A 145 7.11 16.49 -13.09
C LEU A 145 8.12 17.63 -13.08
N SER A 146 8.80 17.80 -11.94
CA SER A 146 9.99 18.66 -11.87
C SER A 146 11.25 17.98 -12.43
N THR A 147 11.19 16.67 -12.70
CA THR A 147 12.30 15.89 -13.28
C THR A 147 11.71 14.82 -14.18
N PRO A 148 12.23 14.68 -15.43
CA PRO A 148 11.78 13.65 -16.37
C PRO A 148 11.78 12.26 -15.74
N ALA A 149 10.85 11.40 -16.15
CA ALA A 149 10.93 10.00 -15.76
C ALA A 149 12.16 9.32 -16.36
N GLY A 150 12.52 8.16 -15.83
CA GLY A 150 13.35 7.22 -16.57
C GLY A 150 12.62 6.75 -17.83
N ALA A 151 13.35 6.22 -18.81
CA ALA A 151 12.77 5.76 -20.08
C ALA A 151 11.65 4.72 -19.86
N PRO A 152 10.62 4.68 -20.73
CA PRO A 152 9.67 3.59 -20.76
C PRO A 152 10.39 2.25 -21.00
N PRO A 153 9.76 1.12 -20.67
CA PRO A 153 10.29 -0.19 -21.04
C PRO A 153 10.59 -0.22 -22.56
N PRO A 154 11.66 -0.89 -23.01
CA PRO A 154 11.93 -1.03 -24.44
C PRO A 154 10.86 -1.90 -25.11
N ALA A 155 10.84 -1.93 -26.45
CA ALA A 155 10.12 -2.98 -27.18
C ALA A 155 10.61 -4.36 -26.71
N MET A 156 9.69 -5.29 -26.53
CA MET A 156 9.95 -6.58 -25.90
C MET A 156 9.70 -7.72 -26.86
N THR A 157 10.69 -8.60 -27.01
CA THR A 157 10.44 -9.95 -27.53
C THR A 157 9.65 -10.76 -26.49
N PRO A 158 9.02 -11.88 -26.89
CA PRO A 158 8.34 -12.77 -25.95
C PRO A 158 9.20 -13.18 -24.75
N GLU A 159 10.47 -13.51 -24.99
CA GLU A 159 11.42 -13.92 -23.95
C GLU A 159 11.78 -12.76 -23.03
N MET A 160 11.96 -11.55 -23.58
CA MET A 160 12.22 -10.35 -22.80
C MET A 160 11.04 -10.01 -21.89
N TYR A 161 9.81 -10.07 -22.42
CA TYR A 161 8.61 -9.85 -21.63
C TYR A 161 8.50 -10.89 -20.50
N VAL A 162 8.63 -12.18 -20.81
CA VAL A 162 8.57 -13.24 -19.79
C VAL A 162 9.59 -13.00 -18.68
N ARG A 163 10.85 -12.70 -19.03
CA ARG A 163 11.92 -12.48 -18.05
C ARG A 163 11.72 -11.20 -17.25
N GLU A 164 11.58 -10.06 -17.92
CA GLU A 164 11.61 -8.73 -17.30
C GLU A 164 10.29 -8.32 -16.67
N ARG A 165 9.16 -8.81 -17.21
CA ARG A 165 7.82 -8.49 -16.72
C ARG A 165 7.31 -9.59 -15.79
N ILE A 166 7.24 -10.84 -16.24
CA ILE A 166 6.54 -11.90 -15.52
C ILE A 166 7.40 -12.54 -14.42
N GLU A 167 8.55 -13.11 -14.77
CA GLU A 167 9.41 -13.81 -13.81
C GLU A 167 9.93 -12.86 -12.73
N LYS A 168 10.36 -11.66 -13.13
CA LYS A 168 10.75 -10.60 -12.20
C LYS A 168 9.62 -10.19 -11.26
N GLN A 169 8.39 -10.06 -11.75
CA GLN A 169 7.25 -9.78 -10.87
C GLN A 169 7.00 -10.91 -9.86
N ILE A 170 7.07 -12.17 -10.29
CA ILE A 170 6.86 -13.32 -9.40
C ILE A 170 7.98 -13.39 -8.35
N GLY A 171 9.24 -13.39 -8.80
CA GLY A 171 10.43 -13.67 -8.02
C GLY A 171 10.86 -12.51 -7.12
N ASP A 172 10.83 -11.28 -7.65
CA ASP A 172 11.43 -10.13 -7.00
C ASP A 172 10.41 -9.20 -6.34
N TYR A 173 9.15 -9.26 -6.76
CA TYR A 173 8.11 -8.37 -6.26
C TYR A 173 7.07 -9.09 -5.39
N TYR A 174 6.26 -9.97 -5.97
CA TYR A 174 5.09 -10.52 -5.28
C TYR A 174 5.45 -11.48 -4.14
N ARG A 175 6.29 -12.50 -4.41
CA ARG A 175 6.67 -13.48 -3.38
C ARG A 175 7.46 -12.84 -2.22
N PRO A 176 8.47 -11.98 -2.46
CA PRO A 176 9.20 -11.34 -1.37
C PRO A 176 8.29 -10.40 -0.55
N ARG A 177 7.40 -9.63 -1.20
CA ARG A 177 6.46 -8.76 -0.48
C ARG A 177 5.47 -9.55 0.36
N ALA A 178 4.91 -10.63 -0.14
CA ALA A 178 4.04 -11.51 0.63
C ALA A 178 4.76 -12.00 1.91
N ARG A 179 5.99 -12.52 1.77
CA ARG A 179 6.79 -12.97 2.91
C ARG A 179 7.08 -11.85 3.92
N MET A 180 7.50 -10.69 3.44
CA MET A 180 7.77 -9.52 4.28
C MET A 180 6.52 -9.09 5.06
N HIS A 181 5.36 -9.01 4.41
CA HIS A 181 4.11 -8.65 5.07
C HIS A 181 3.66 -9.70 6.08
N ALA A 182 3.80 -10.99 5.77
CA ALA A 182 3.50 -12.07 6.70
C ALA A 182 4.36 -12.01 7.96
N GLN A 183 5.67 -11.79 7.81
CA GLN A 183 6.60 -11.63 8.94
C GLN A 183 6.25 -10.42 9.81
N ARG A 184 5.96 -9.27 9.18
CA ARG A 184 5.57 -8.05 9.90
C ARG A 184 4.24 -8.25 10.65
N SER A 185 3.25 -8.86 10.00
CA SER A 185 1.95 -9.16 10.60
C SER A 185 2.10 -10.07 11.82
N ARG A 186 2.87 -11.16 11.70
CA ARG A 186 3.15 -12.10 12.81
C ARG A 186 3.83 -11.40 13.99
N ARG A 187 4.86 -10.59 13.74
CA ARG A 187 5.59 -9.86 14.79
C ARG A 187 4.66 -8.89 15.54
N LEU A 188 3.87 -8.10 14.82
CA LEU A 188 2.96 -7.13 15.43
C LEU A 188 1.82 -7.80 16.21
N ARG A 189 1.27 -8.92 15.69
CA ARG A 189 0.31 -9.74 16.44
C ARG A 189 0.89 -10.29 17.73
N LEU A 190 2.10 -10.84 17.66
CA LEU A 190 2.78 -11.35 18.85
C LEU A 190 2.99 -10.24 19.89
N LEU A 191 3.46 -9.07 19.46
CA LEU A 191 3.61 -7.91 20.35
C LEU A 191 2.28 -7.48 20.97
N THR A 192 1.20 -7.46 20.19
CA THR A 192 -0.15 -7.14 20.68
C THR A 192 -0.62 -8.15 21.72
N ALA A 193 -0.39 -9.45 21.48
CA ALA A 193 -0.74 -10.52 22.41
C ALA A 193 0.09 -10.45 23.70
N VAL A 194 1.40 -10.18 23.60
CA VAL A 194 2.28 -9.99 24.76
C VAL A 194 1.85 -8.81 25.61
N LEU A 195 1.54 -7.66 24.99
CA LEU A 195 1.03 -6.48 25.72
C LEU A 195 -0.30 -6.78 26.43
N SER A 196 -1.21 -7.49 25.76
CA SER A 196 -2.50 -7.86 26.34
C SER A 196 -2.34 -8.84 27.51
N ALA A 197 -1.47 -9.84 27.37
CA ALA A 197 -1.16 -10.78 28.44
C ALA A 197 -0.47 -10.08 29.62
N ALA A 198 0.49 -9.18 29.34
CA ALA A 198 1.13 -8.38 30.37
C ALA A 198 0.12 -7.50 31.13
N ALA A 199 -0.83 -6.86 30.43
CA ALA A 199 -1.89 -6.08 31.05
C ALA A 199 -2.73 -6.94 32.01
N ALA A 200 -3.11 -8.15 31.60
CA ALA A 200 -3.87 -9.09 32.42
C ALA A 200 -3.07 -9.55 33.67
N VAL A 201 -1.79 -9.85 33.51
CA VAL A 201 -0.91 -10.22 34.63
C VAL A 201 -0.77 -9.07 35.63
N VAL A 202 -0.51 -7.84 35.15
CA VAL A 202 -0.38 -6.66 36.00
C VAL A 202 -1.70 -6.36 36.72
N ALA A 203 -2.84 -6.55 36.05
CA ALA A 203 -4.15 -6.41 36.67
C ALA A 203 -4.36 -7.44 37.78
N ALA A 204 -4.01 -8.71 37.57
CA ALA A 204 -4.10 -9.75 38.60
C ALA A 204 -3.19 -9.44 39.80
N VAL A 205 -1.94 -9.03 39.56
CA VAL A 205 -0.99 -8.63 40.63
C VAL A 205 -1.49 -7.41 41.40
N SER A 206 -2.22 -6.50 40.76
CA SER A 206 -2.80 -5.31 41.42
C SER A 206 -3.86 -5.63 42.47
N ALA A 207 -4.39 -6.86 42.47
CA ALA A 207 -5.28 -7.34 43.53
C ALA A 207 -4.56 -7.57 44.87
N ILE A 208 -3.22 -7.67 44.87
CA ILE A 208 -2.41 -7.78 46.09
C ILE A 208 -2.31 -6.38 46.73
N PRO A 209 -2.85 -6.17 47.95
CA PRO A 209 -2.96 -4.83 48.55
C PRO A 209 -1.64 -4.07 48.65
N VAL A 210 -0.54 -4.77 48.97
CA VAL A 210 0.80 -4.18 49.12
C VAL A 210 1.36 -3.68 47.78
N LEU A 211 0.95 -4.27 46.66
CA LEU A 211 1.47 -3.93 45.33
C LEU A 211 0.55 -3.01 44.53
N LYS A 212 -0.74 -2.90 44.90
CA LYS A 212 -1.79 -2.18 44.17
C LYS A 212 -1.34 -0.82 43.65
N ASN A 213 -0.83 0.06 44.51
CA ASN A 213 -0.49 1.43 44.13
C ASN A 213 0.71 1.52 43.17
N ALA A 214 1.61 0.54 43.21
CA ALA A 214 2.79 0.51 42.34
C ALA A 214 2.48 -0.02 40.94
N VAL A 215 1.53 -0.96 40.81
CA VAL A 215 1.29 -1.68 39.54
C VAL A 215 -0.02 -1.32 38.85
N SER A 216 -1.06 -0.91 39.58
CA SER A 216 -2.39 -0.65 39.00
C SER A 216 -2.39 0.40 37.87
N PRO A 217 -1.65 1.51 37.96
CA PRO A 217 -1.62 2.52 36.89
C PRO A 217 -0.97 2.05 35.57
N TRP A 218 -0.18 0.96 35.61
CA TRP A 218 0.45 0.39 34.42
C TRP A 218 -0.48 -0.49 33.60
N VAL A 219 -1.59 -0.96 34.18
CA VAL A 219 -2.62 -1.73 33.45
C VAL A 219 -3.15 -0.88 32.29
N ALA A 220 -3.53 0.38 32.58
CA ALA A 220 -4.07 1.30 31.57
C ALA A 220 -3.06 1.58 30.43
N VAL A 221 -1.76 1.67 30.74
CA VAL A 221 -0.71 1.87 29.74
C VAL A 221 -0.63 0.67 28.81
N LEU A 222 -0.52 -0.53 29.36
CA LEU A 222 -0.37 -1.77 28.57
C LEU A 222 -1.60 -2.02 27.69
N THR A 223 -2.81 -1.79 28.23
CA THR A 223 -4.05 -1.86 27.47
C THR A 223 -4.08 -0.84 26.34
N THR A 224 -3.69 0.41 26.60
CA THR A 224 -3.65 1.48 25.58
C THR A 224 -2.65 1.18 24.48
N LEU A 225 -1.44 0.73 24.83
CA LEU A 225 -0.42 0.30 23.87
C LEU A 225 -0.90 -0.87 23.01
N GLY A 226 -1.52 -1.88 23.64
CA GLY A 226 -2.10 -3.02 22.94
C GLY A 226 -3.19 -2.59 21.96
N ALA A 227 -4.10 -1.72 22.38
CA ALA A 227 -5.17 -1.19 21.53
C ALA A 227 -4.61 -0.35 20.36
N ALA A 228 -3.68 0.57 20.63
CA ALA A 228 -3.06 1.38 19.58
C ALA A 228 -2.31 0.53 18.56
N LEU A 229 -1.59 -0.52 19.01
CA LEU A 229 -0.89 -1.45 18.14
C LEU A 229 -1.86 -2.30 17.31
N ALA A 230 -2.98 -2.74 17.89
CA ALA A 230 -4.03 -3.47 17.19
C ALA A 230 -4.66 -2.59 16.10
N VAL A 231 -5.00 -1.34 16.41
CA VAL A 231 -5.51 -0.37 15.43
C VAL A 231 -4.48 -0.15 14.31
N TYR A 232 -3.21 0.04 14.65
CA TYR A 232 -2.13 0.16 13.68
C TYR A 232 -2.07 -1.07 12.77
N LEU A 233 -2.09 -2.29 13.32
CA LEU A 233 -2.05 -3.53 12.56
C LEU A 233 -3.24 -3.65 11.59
N THR A 234 -4.46 -3.43 12.08
CA THR A 234 -5.69 -3.48 11.26
C THR A 234 -5.67 -2.45 10.14
N SER A 235 -5.18 -1.24 10.42
CA SER A 235 -5.06 -0.18 9.41
C SER A 235 -4.09 -0.51 8.27
N ARG A 236 -3.11 -1.40 8.53
CA ARG A 236 -2.09 -1.80 7.55
C ARG A 236 -2.54 -2.96 6.67
N ARG A 237 -3.56 -3.72 7.09
CA ARG A 237 -4.19 -4.81 6.34
C ARG A 237 -3.18 -5.82 5.77
N TYR A 238 -2.16 -6.17 6.56
CA TYR A 238 -1.08 -7.03 6.08
C TYR A 238 -1.56 -8.40 5.62
N ASP A 239 -2.55 -8.99 6.28
CA ASP A 239 -3.04 -10.33 5.90
C ASP A 239 -3.70 -10.32 4.53
N TYR A 240 -4.48 -9.28 4.21
CA TYR A 240 -5.03 -9.09 2.87
C TYR A 240 -3.91 -8.96 1.83
N LEU A 241 -2.88 -8.17 2.10
CA LEU A 241 -1.72 -8.03 1.20
C LEU A 241 -0.97 -9.36 0.99
N VAL A 242 -0.86 -10.19 2.03
CA VAL A 242 -0.23 -11.52 1.92
C VAL A 242 -1.04 -12.42 0.99
N VAL A 243 -2.36 -12.48 1.18
CA VAL A 243 -3.25 -13.30 0.35
C VAL A 243 -3.23 -12.82 -1.10
N SER A 244 -3.40 -11.52 -1.32
CA SER A 244 -3.37 -10.89 -2.65
C SER A 244 -2.07 -11.19 -3.40
N PHE A 245 -0.92 -10.86 -2.81
CA PHE A 245 0.37 -11.09 -3.48
C PHE A 245 0.68 -12.57 -3.71
N THR A 246 0.28 -13.45 -2.80
CA THR A 246 0.49 -14.90 -2.98
C THR A 246 -0.40 -15.43 -4.11
N ALA A 247 -1.67 -15.01 -4.16
CA ALA A 247 -2.61 -15.39 -5.19
C ALA A 247 -2.14 -14.93 -6.57
N THR A 248 -1.75 -13.65 -6.73
CA THR A 248 -1.23 -13.14 -8.01
C THR A 248 0.04 -13.87 -8.44
N ALA A 249 1.00 -14.09 -7.54
CA ALA A 249 2.21 -14.83 -7.86
C ALA A 249 1.91 -16.25 -8.37
N ASN A 250 0.97 -16.94 -7.74
CA ASN A 250 0.56 -18.29 -8.14
C ASN A 250 -0.18 -18.28 -9.49
N GLN A 251 -1.05 -17.30 -9.70
CA GLN A 251 -1.78 -17.10 -10.95
C GLN A 251 -0.85 -16.81 -12.14
N LEU A 252 0.15 -15.94 -11.94
CA LEU A 252 1.17 -15.65 -12.95
C LEU A 252 2.05 -16.87 -13.21
N GLN A 253 2.50 -17.56 -12.15
CA GLN A 253 3.30 -18.78 -12.31
C GLN A 253 2.54 -19.88 -13.07
N SER A 254 1.25 -20.05 -12.77
CA SER A 254 0.41 -21.03 -13.47
C SER A 254 0.25 -20.71 -14.96
N ARG A 255 0.00 -19.44 -15.30
CA ARG A 255 -0.04 -18.98 -16.70
C ARG A 255 1.29 -19.19 -17.42
N LEU A 256 2.39 -18.81 -16.79
CA LEU A 256 3.73 -19.00 -17.34
C LEU A 256 4.04 -20.49 -17.57
N ASN A 257 3.69 -21.36 -16.61
CA ASN A 257 3.91 -22.79 -16.74
C ASN A 257 3.07 -23.41 -17.87
N ARG A 258 1.82 -22.98 -18.06
CA ARG A 258 0.96 -23.42 -19.17
C ARG A 258 1.55 -22.99 -20.52
N TRP A 259 1.86 -21.71 -20.69
CA TRP A 259 2.47 -21.21 -21.92
C TRP A 259 3.77 -21.94 -22.27
N ARG A 260 4.61 -22.25 -21.27
CA ARG A 260 5.83 -23.07 -21.48
C ARG A 260 5.51 -24.51 -21.90
N ALA A 261 4.50 -25.14 -21.29
CA ALA A 261 4.09 -26.49 -21.60
C ALA A 261 3.53 -26.61 -23.03
N ASP A 262 2.88 -25.57 -23.52
CA ASP A 262 2.34 -25.48 -24.88
C ASP A 262 3.41 -25.16 -25.94
N GLY A 263 4.70 -25.21 -25.57
CA GLY A 263 5.81 -24.96 -26.48
C GLY A 263 6.20 -23.49 -26.63
N SER A 264 5.75 -22.61 -25.73
CA SER A 264 6.04 -21.17 -25.76
C SER A 264 5.62 -20.50 -27.08
N PRO A 265 4.33 -20.63 -27.50
CA PRO A 265 3.89 -20.10 -28.78
C PRO A 265 4.09 -18.59 -28.87
N THR A 266 4.59 -18.15 -30.02
CA THR A 266 4.90 -16.75 -30.33
C THR A 266 4.12 -16.19 -31.52
N ASP A 267 3.16 -16.96 -32.06
CA ASP A 267 2.22 -16.41 -33.04
C ASP A 267 1.38 -15.28 -32.39
N ASP A 268 0.98 -14.29 -33.18
CA ASP A 268 0.35 -13.06 -32.67
C ASP A 268 -0.89 -13.33 -31.81
N THR A 269 -1.65 -14.38 -32.12
CA THR A 269 -2.90 -14.71 -31.43
C THR A 269 -2.62 -15.30 -30.05
N SER A 270 -1.81 -16.35 -30.00
CA SER A 270 -1.44 -17.05 -28.78
C SER A 270 -0.58 -16.18 -27.88
N TRP A 271 0.31 -15.39 -28.47
CA TRP A 271 1.13 -14.41 -27.76
C TRP A 271 0.29 -13.31 -27.12
N SER A 272 -0.62 -12.70 -27.89
CA SER A 272 -1.53 -11.68 -27.36
C SER A 272 -2.38 -12.22 -26.22
N ALA A 273 -2.95 -13.43 -26.39
CA ALA A 273 -3.75 -14.06 -25.36
C ALA A 273 -2.96 -14.31 -24.07
N PHE A 274 -1.70 -14.74 -24.17
CA PHE A 274 -0.82 -14.92 -23.01
C PHE A 274 -0.51 -13.59 -22.30
N VAL A 275 -0.13 -12.56 -23.07
CA VAL A 275 0.14 -11.23 -22.51
C VAL A 275 -1.10 -10.67 -21.81
N ASP A 276 -2.26 -10.77 -22.45
CA ASP A 276 -3.52 -10.30 -21.87
C ASP A 276 -3.91 -11.06 -20.60
N ASP A 277 -3.78 -12.39 -20.59
CA ASP A 277 -4.02 -13.21 -19.41
C ASP A 277 -3.14 -12.79 -18.23
N CYS A 278 -1.87 -12.50 -18.49
CA CYS A 278 -0.91 -12.06 -17.49
C CYS A 278 -1.20 -10.64 -17.00
N GLU A 279 -1.39 -9.69 -17.91
CA GLU A 279 -1.66 -8.29 -17.56
C GLU A 279 -3.02 -8.14 -16.88
N ASN A 280 -4.04 -8.90 -17.26
CA ASN A 280 -5.32 -8.94 -16.57
C ASN A 280 -5.20 -9.52 -15.16
N ALA A 281 -4.38 -10.56 -14.94
CA ALA A 281 -4.12 -11.06 -13.59
C ALA A 281 -3.47 -9.99 -12.69
N ILE A 282 -2.59 -9.15 -13.25
CA ILE A 282 -1.97 -8.02 -12.53
C ILE A 282 -3.00 -6.90 -12.28
N ALA A 283 -3.87 -6.62 -13.26
CA ALA A 283 -4.92 -5.61 -13.14
C ALA A 283 -5.98 -5.97 -12.09
N HIS A 284 -6.49 -7.19 -12.14
CA HIS A 284 -7.48 -7.70 -11.19
C HIS A 284 -6.98 -7.60 -9.74
N GLU A 285 -5.69 -7.82 -9.53
CA GLU A 285 -5.11 -7.59 -8.22
C GLU A 285 -5.22 -6.12 -7.79
N ASN A 286 -4.83 -5.19 -8.67
CA ASN A 286 -4.93 -3.76 -8.40
C ASN A 286 -6.39 -3.35 -8.14
N ASP A 287 -7.36 -3.88 -8.89
CA ASP A 287 -8.78 -3.61 -8.70
C ASP A 287 -9.33 -4.23 -7.41
N SER A 288 -8.89 -5.44 -7.06
CA SER A 288 -9.25 -6.04 -5.77
C SER A 288 -8.71 -5.19 -4.61
N TRP A 289 -7.53 -4.61 -4.78
CA TRP A 289 -6.93 -3.69 -3.83
C TRP A 289 -7.75 -2.40 -3.77
N MET A 290 -8.16 -1.83 -4.90
CA MET A 290 -9.08 -0.70 -4.98
C MET A 290 -10.37 -0.96 -4.20
N ALA A 291 -11.07 -2.03 -4.53
CA ALA A 291 -12.31 -2.43 -3.87
C ALA A 291 -12.11 -2.56 -2.37
N LYS A 292 -11.08 -3.30 -1.94
CA LYS A 292 -10.85 -3.53 -0.51
C LYS A 292 -10.58 -2.24 0.25
N TRP A 293 -9.76 -1.35 -0.29
CA TRP A 293 -9.43 -0.08 0.37
C TRP A 293 -10.55 0.97 0.26
N SER A 294 -11.46 0.83 -0.70
CA SER A 294 -12.68 1.65 -0.84
C SER A 294 -13.88 1.19 0.02
N GLU A 295 -13.90 -0.07 0.51
CA GLU A 295 -14.93 -0.64 1.42
C GLU A 295 -15.11 0.11 2.76
N THR A 296 -14.45 1.25 2.95
CA THR A 296 -14.57 2.07 4.17
C THR A 296 -15.83 2.95 4.15
N LYS A 297 -16.97 2.39 3.71
CA LYS A 297 -18.35 2.87 3.90
C LYS A 297 -19.29 1.67 4.07
N GLY A 298 -19.87 1.55 5.26
CA GLY A 298 -20.88 0.54 5.58
C GLY A 298 -21.00 0.19 7.06
N GLY A 299 -20.64 1.09 7.97
CA GLY A 299 -21.05 1.00 9.37
C GLY A 299 -22.16 2.02 9.58
N SER A 300 -23.41 1.57 9.46
CA SER A 300 -24.56 2.17 10.13
C SER A 300 -24.35 2.16 11.63
#